data_AF-A0A068NMZ2-F1
#
_entry.id   AF-A0A068NMZ2-F1
#
_cell.length_a   1.000
_cell.length_b   1.000
_cell.length_c   1.000
_cell.angle_alpha   90.00
_cell.angle_beta   90.00
_cell.angle_gamma   90.00
#
_symmetry.space_group_name_H-M   'P 1'
#
loop_
_entity.id
_entity.type
_entity.pdbx_description
1 polymer ?
#
loop_
_entity_poly.entity_id
_entity_poly.type
_entity_poly.pdbx_seq_one_letter_code
_entity_poly.pdbx_strand_id
1 'polypeptide(L)'
;MNGQGEALFLDGVMLICAIMALVNVGRFKSRGASAYLLGGAFIVLGGTVYAYSQNAPMPLLGTGGLVVFLLLAGDMVYRIGRQR
;
A
#
# COMPACT_ATOMS: atom_id res chain seq x y z
N MET A 1 -26.39 12.02 -7.11
CA MET A 1 -25.52 12.86 -6.26
C MET A 1 -24.50 12.00 -5.48
N ASN A 2 -23.95 10.93 -6.06
CA ASN A 2 -23.14 9.95 -5.30
C ASN A 2 -21.61 10.00 -5.58
N GLY A 3 -21.15 10.73 -6.61
CA GLY A 3 -19.72 10.73 -6.98
C GLY A 3 -18.80 11.62 -6.15
N GLN A 4 -19.31 12.64 -5.45
CA GLN A 4 -18.46 13.54 -4.65
C GLN A 4 -17.96 12.90 -3.36
N GLY A 5 -18.77 12.05 -2.72
CA GLY A 5 -18.35 11.33 -1.51
C GLY A 5 -17.28 10.28 -1.81
N GLU A 6 -17.39 9.58 -2.93
CA GLU A 6 -16.41 8.57 -3.36
C GLU A 6 -15.06 9.19 -3.69
N ALA A 7 -15.03 10.32 -4.41
CA ALA A 7 -13.78 11.02 -4.72
C ALA A 7 -13.06 11.51 -3.45
N LEU A 8 -13.80 12.13 -2.52
CA LEU A 8 -13.24 12.64 -1.27
C LEU A 8 -12.70 11.50 -0.38
N PHE A 9 -13.38 10.35 -0.40
CA PHE A 9 -12.92 9.14 0.29
C PHE A 9 -11.65 8.57 -0.34
N LEU A 10 -11.59 8.45 -1.67
CA LEU A 10 -10.42 7.96 -2.40
C LEU A 10 -9.18 8.86 -2.17
N ASP A 11 -9.35 10.17 -2.21
CA ASP A 11 -8.28 11.13 -1.90
C ASP A 11 -7.79 11.00 -0.45
N GLY A 12 -8.73 10.84 0.50
CA GLY A 12 -8.39 10.57 1.90
C GLY A 12 -7.59 9.28 2.08
N VAL A 13 -7.98 8.19 1.41
CA VAL A 13 -7.27 6.91 1.44
C VAL A 13 -5.88 7.03 0.82
N MET A 14 -5.73 7.74 -0.30
CA MET A 14 -4.42 8.00 -0.92
C MET A 14 -3.50 8.78 0.01
N LEU A 15 -4.03 9.81 0.68
CA LEU A 15 -3.27 10.62 1.63
C LEU A 15 -2.83 9.81 2.85
N ILE A 16 -3.70 8.95 3.39
CA ILE A 16 -3.35 8.01 4.46
C ILE A 16 -2.27 7.03 4.00
N CYS A 17 -2.37 6.47 2.79
CA CYS A 17 -1.34 5.58 2.24
C CYS A 17 0.02 6.28 2.11
N ALA A 18 0.03 7.52 1.62
CA ALA A 18 1.25 8.33 1.52
C ALA A 18 1.88 8.61 2.89
N ILE A 19 1.06 8.99 3.88
CA ILE A 19 1.54 9.20 5.26
C ILE A 19 2.11 7.89 5.83
N MET A 20 1.41 6.76 5.66
CA MET A 20 1.86 5.47 6.17
C MET A 20 3.13 4.98 5.48
N ALA A 21 3.30 5.27 4.19
CA ALA A 21 4.55 5.01 3.47
C ALA A 21 5.70 5.83 4.10
N LEU A 22 5.51 7.15 4.30
CA LEU A 22 6.51 8.02 4.94
C LEU A 22 6.84 7.59 6.37
N VAL A 23 5.83 7.25 7.17
CA VAL A 23 6.01 6.75 8.55
C VAL A 23 6.81 5.45 8.55
N ASN A 24 6.56 4.53 7.61
CA ASN A 24 7.35 3.29 7.53
C ASN A 24 8.79 3.57 7.09
N VAL A 25 9.02 4.45 6.12
CA VAL A 25 10.37 4.86 5.72
C VAL A 25 11.11 5.52 6.90
N GLY A 26 10.45 6.39 7.67
CA GLY A 26 11.03 7.00 8.88
C GLY A 26 11.32 5.97 9.99
N ARG A 27 10.55 4.87 10.05
CA ARG A 27 10.77 3.76 10.99
C ARG A 27 11.79 2.73 10.50
N PHE A 28 12.49 2.99 9.39
CA PHE A 28 13.49 2.08 8.83
C PHE A 28 14.53 1.63 9.87
N LYS A 29 15.02 2.56 10.70
CA LYS A 29 16.03 2.27 11.73
C LYS A 29 15.55 1.30 12.82
N SER A 30 14.25 1.23 13.08
CA SER A 30 13.65 0.36 14.11
C SER A 30 13.19 -0.99 13.55
N ARG A 31 12.69 -1.01 12.30
CA ARG A 31 12.06 -2.20 11.70
C ARG A 31 12.90 -2.92 10.64
N GLY A 32 13.96 -2.30 10.13
CA GLY A 32 14.83 -2.90 9.10
C GLY A 32 14.07 -3.21 7.82
N ALA A 33 14.29 -4.38 7.22
CA ALA A 33 13.69 -4.77 5.93
C ALA A 33 12.15 -4.81 5.94
N SER A 34 11.53 -5.06 7.09
CA SER A 34 10.06 -5.02 7.26
C SER A 34 9.46 -3.64 6.95
N ALA A 35 10.19 -2.56 7.24
CA ALA A 35 9.74 -1.20 6.91
C ALA A 35 9.68 -0.95 5.40
N TYR A 36 10.59 -1.52 4.61
CA TYR A 36 10.57 -1.40 3.16
C TYR A 36 9.42 -2.18 2.54
N LEU A 37 9.14 -3.39 3.03
CA LEU A 37 8.03 -4.21 2.55
C LEU A 37 6.68 -3.55 2.83
N LEU A 38 6.49 -3.05 4.06
CA LEU A 38 5.26 -2.36 4.44
C LEU A 38 5.12 -1.01 3.72
N GLY A 39 6.21 -0.23 3.63
CA GLY A 39 6.21 1.06 2.93
C GLY A 39 5.92 0.89 1.44
N GLY A 40 6.54 -0.10 0.80
CA GLY A 40 6.26 -0.47 -0.59
C GLY A 40 4.81 -0.91 -0.79
N ALA A 41 4.24 -1.69 0.13
CA ALA A 41 2.84 -2.10 0.05
C ALA A 41 1.89 -0.89 0.06
N PHE A 42 2.14 0.11 0.92
CA PHE A 42 1.34 1.35 0.94
C PHE A 42 1.49 2.18 -0.33
N ILE A 43 2.68 2.24 -0.93
CA ILE A 43 2.90 2.96 -2.21
C ILE A 43 2.11 2.28 -3.34
N VAL A 44 2.22 0.95 -3.45
CA VAL A 44 1.51 0.18 -4.48
C VAL A 44 0.00 0.26 -4.27
N LEU A 45 -0.46 0.20 -3.02
CA LEU A 45 -1.88 0.31 -2.69
C LEU A 45 -2.42 1.71 -3.04
N GLY A 46 -1.70 2.78 -2.69
CA GLY A 46 -2.04 4.14 -3.11
C GLY A 46 -2.08 4.31 -4.63
N GLY A 47 -1.09 3.76 -5.34
CA GLY A 47 -1.06 3.76 -6.81
C GLY A 47 -2.21 2.96 -7.44
N THR A 48 -2.62 1.85 -6.81
CA THR A 48 -3.76 1.04 -7.26
C THR A 48 -5.08 1.79 -7.06
N VAL A 49 -5.21 2.51 -5.94
CA VAL A 49 -6.37 3.38 -5.67
C VAL A 49 -6.43 4.55 -6.66
N TYR A 50 -5.29 5.15 -7.01
CA TYR A 50 -5.21 6.16 -8.06
C TYR A 50 -5.58 5.61 -9.44
N ALA A 51 -5.12 4.41 -9.78
CA ALA A 51 -5.52 3.75 -11.02
C ALA A 51 -7.04 3.47 -11.04
N TYR A 52 -7.62 3.09 -9.90
CA TYR A 52 -9.06 2.89 -9.76
C TYR A 52 -9.84 4.19 -10.00
N SER A 53 -9.39 5.32 -9.44
CA SER A 53 -10.07 6.62 -9.65
C SER A 53 -10.03 7.08 -11.12
N GLN A 54 -9.02 6.66 -11.88
CA GLN A 54 -8.90 6.92 -13.32
C GLN A 54 -9.64 5.90 -14.20
N ASN A 55 -10.48 5.03 -13.62
CA ASN A 55 -11.17 3.95 -14.33
C ASN A 55 -10.21 3.02 -15.12
N ALA A 56 -9.03 2.73 -14.55
CA ALA A 56 -8.06 1.84 -15.16
C ALA A 56 -8.64 0.43 -15.40
N PRO A 57 -8.11 -0.31 -16.39
CA PRO A 57 -8.57 -1.66 -16.69
C PRO A 57 -8.35 -2.60 -15.49
N MET A 58 -9.36 -3.45 -15.22
CA MET A 58 -9.32 -4.49 -14.18
C MET A 58 -8.02 -5.29 -14.06
N PRO A 59 -7.35 -5.72 -15.15
CA PRO A 59 -6.05 -6.40 -15.04
C PRO A 59 -5.00 -5.57 -14.30
N LEU A 60 -4.99 -4.24 -14.46
CA LEU A 60 -4.04 -3.36 -13.79
C LEU A 60 -4.31 -3.31 -12.28
N LEU A 61 -5.58 -3.23 -11.88
CA LEU A 61 -5.99 -3.30 -10.47
C LEU A 61 -5.64 -4.65 -9.85
N GLY A 62 -5.86 -5.74 -10.59
CA GLY A 62 -5.48 -7.09 -10.19
C GLY A 62 -3.98 -7.24 -9.95
N THR A 63 -3.15 -6.67 -10.83
CA THR A 63 -1.69 -6.67 -10.64
C THR A 63 -1.27 -5.87 -9.40
N GLY A 64 -1.89 -4.70 -9.17
CA GLY A 64 -1.64 -3.90 -7.97
C GLY A 64 -1.96 -4.65 -6.69
N GLY A 65 -3.13 -5.30 -6.63
CA GLY A 65 -3.53 -6.16 -5.51
C GLY A 65 -2.59 -7.34 -5.28
N LEU A 66 -2.15 -8.01 -6.36
CA LEU A 66 -1.21 -9.13 -6.27
C LEU A 66 0.16 -8.70 -5.74
N VAL A 67 0.67 -7.55 -6.16
CA VAL A 67 1.94 -7.01 -5.65
C VAL A 67 1.82 -6.63 -4.17
N VAL A 68 0.73 -5.99 -3.75
CA VAL A 68 0.46 -5.72 -2.33
C VAL A 68 0.44 -7.02 -1.52
N PHE A 69 -0.25 -8.05 -2.02
CA PHE A 69 -0.32 -9.35 -1.36
C PHE A 69 1.06 -9.98 -1.18
N LEU A 70 1.90 -9.97 -2.21
CA LEU A 70 3.27 -10.49 -2.14
C LEU A 70 4.14 -9.72 -1.16
N LEU A 71 4.02 -8.39 -1.10
CA LEU A 71 4.76 -7.55 -0.16
C LEU A 71 4.35 -7.82 1.30
N LEU A 72 3.05 -8.00 1.55
CA LEU A 72 2.53 -8.35 2.88
C LEU A 72 2.91 -9.77 3.29
N ALA A 73 2.83 -10.73 2.36
CA ALA A 73 3.28 -12.10 2.59
C ALA A 73 4.79 -12.13 2.90
N GLY A 74 5.59 -11.37 2.16
CA GLY A 74 7.02 -11.19 2.42
C GLY A 74 7.29 -10.60 3.79
N ASP A 75 6.53 -9.59 4.23
CA ASP A 75 6.66 -9.00 5.56
C ASP A 75 6.36 -10.03 6.65
N MET A 76 5.29 -10.83 6.47
CA MET A 76 4.89 -11.88 7.40
C MET A 76 5.97 -12.97 7.50
N VAL A 77 6.49 -13.45 6.38
CA VAL A 77 7.58 -14.45 6.35
C VAL A 77 8.84 -13.90 7.02
N TYR A 78 9.21 -12.65 6.73
CA TYR A 78 10.37 -12.00 7.34
C TYR A 78 10.22 -11.87 8.87
N ARG A 79 9.02 -11.51 9.35
CA ARG A 79 8.73 -11.44 10.80
C ARG A 79 8.81 -12.80 11.47
N ILE A 80 8.24 -13.84 10.85
CA ILE A 80 8.30 -15.22 11.36
C ILE A 80 9.75 -15.69 11.44
N GLY A 81 10.55 -15.41 10.41
CA GLY A 81 11.97 -15.77 10.37
C GLY A 81 12.82 -15.04 11.41
N ARG A 82 12.51 -13.77 11.71
CA ARG A 82 13.23 -12.97 12.72
C ARG A 82 12.86 -13.32 14.17
N GLN A 83 11.69 -13.94 14.39
CA GLN A 83 11.25 -14.36 15.73
C GLN A 83 11.84 -15.70 16.19
N ARG A 84 12.49 -16.45 15.30
CA ARG A 84 13.28 -17.64 15.64
C ARG A 84 14.75 -17.28 15.85
#